data_AF-A0A4U0UU13-F1
#
_entry.id   AF-A0A4U0UU13-F1
#
_cell.length_a   1.000
_cell.length_b   1.000
_cell.length_c   1.000
_cell.angle_alpha   90.00
_cell.angle_beta   90.00
_cell.angle_gamma   90.00
#
_symmetry.space_group_name_H-M   'P 1'
#
loop_
_entity.id
_entity.type
_entity.pdbx_description
1 polymer ?
#
loop_
_entity_poly.entity_id
_entity_poly.type
_entity_poly.pdbx_seq_one_letter_code
_entity_poly.pdbx_strand_id
1 'polypeptide(L)'
;MQQGAVSEVFSRFSVVVASVGGSESGRDTHGFATKIYSECGNQDFVGNHLSSFFINDGADFPDLIHAVKFEVDKGFPTGGTAHPTAYDFFDHHPEGAFQLMNVLSDLGIPRDVRHISGAGVHTFRFINAQSQSTLFKWFWLPKLGHRSLAYDEVTKIAGKNNNFQRVDLYNNIEAGNYPEWEFAVQLFPDDGTYMYKGYDLLIPTVIVPFEVNPPVKLGKLTLNRNFNNFFAEPESISFAPSNVVDGVSFVPDPLLQWRLMSYDDTSTHRHNSPNGYTLPINRPVAPVNNNYRDGYMQPYIFEGNSISTPNGIGGVQEPGQNATLQYAQASGENVGAGPIGRYASVYDWFAQARLFWGSLDVYARQHTVDAYRFELGNVGDATVVQAYIDNTINKVDNCLARRVAYGVGADMPAIGSGPMTNLTNATTPYPSLYPLNPGQEANKSNEGLTVAVVANDTLFTEAGFHAVMALLAPQKVSLAVVAPRIGELQTGVTANASYITTSSVFYDAIFIGSDGNGTTGAGLDLISMGFVMEAYGHGKAIGALGSDGAATLQSLGIANEPGVYSGADSTVTSDVLAALSGPVRFPQRFPVDDVSAICG
;
A
#
# COMPACT_ATOMS: atom_id res chain seq x y z
N MET A 1 8.18 -21.19 -12.33
CA MET A 1 7.85 -20.20 -13.39
C MET A 1 8.45 -20.65 -14.71
N GLN A 2 7.70 -20.54 -15.80
CA GLN A 2 8.15 -20.93 -17.15
C GLN A 2 8.27 -19.67 -18.02
N GLN A 3 9.37 -19.54 -18.77
CA GLN A 3 9.62 -18.37 -19.61
C GLN A 3 8.54 -18.25 -20.69
N GLY A 4 7.92 -17.07 -20.81
CA GLY A 4 6.88 -16.80 -21.79
C GLY A 4 5.51 -17.40 -21.47
N ALA A 5 5.38 -18.15 -20.38
CA ALA A 5 4.08 -18.64 -19.94
C ALA A 5 3.21 -17.49 -19.44
N VAL A 6 1.92 -17.59 -19.71
CA VAL A 6 0.88 -16.65 -19.27
C VAL A 6 -0.11 -17.44 -18.42
N SER A 7 -0.46 -16.89 -17.26
CA SER A 7 -1.47 -17.48 -16.37
C SER A 7 -2.50 -16.42 -16.03
N GLU A 8 -3.77 -16.83 -15.97
CA GLU A 8 -4.81 -15.97 -15.41
C GLU A 8 -4.52 -15.75 -13.92
N VAL A 9 -4.90 -14.58 -13.43
CA VAL A 9 -4.70 -14.19 -12.04
C VAL A 9 -5.93 -13.47 -11.50
N PHE A 10 -6.09 -13.48 -10.18
CA PHE A 10 -7.00 -12.58 -9.50
C PHE A 10 -6.27 -11.94 -8.33
N SER A 11 -6.27 -10.60 -8.28
CA SER A 11 -5.68 -9.83 -7.20
C SER A 11 -6.75 -9.13 -6.38
N ARG A 12 -6.61 -9.18 -5.05
CA ARG A 12 -7.43 -8.43 -4.10
C ARG A 12 -6.54 -7.54 -3.24
N PHE A 13 -6.89 -6.27 -3.21
CA PHE A 13 -6.28 -5.27 -2.34
C PHE A 13 -7.22 -4.98 -1.17
N SER A 14 -6.67 -4.63 -0.01
CA SER A 14 -7.49 -4.35 1.18
C SER A 14 -6.78 -3.45 2.18
N VAL A 15 -7.55 -2.84 3.05
CA VAL A 15 -7.10 -2.32 4.36
C VAL A 15 -7.25 -3.42 5.43
N VAL A 16 -6.70 -3.23 6.62
CA VAL A 16 -6.66 -4.24 7.71
C VAL A 16 -7.61 -3.88 8.85
N VAL A 17 -7.53 -2.66 9.37
CA VAL A 17 -8.24 -2.25 10.60
C VAL A 17 -9.68 -1.88 10.29
N ALA A 18 -9.94 -1.18 9.19
CA ALA A 18 -11.31 -0.84 8.82
C ALA A 18 -12.15 -2.09 8.51
N SER A 19 -13.38 -2.11 9.00
CA SER A 19 -14.36 -3.16 8.66
C SER A 19 -14.97 -2.90 7.28
N VAL A 20 -15.75 -3.85 6.77
CA VAL A 20 -16.53 -3.65 5.53
C VAL A 20 -17.37 -2.37 5.64
N GLY A 21 -17.24 -1.48 4.66
CA GLY A 21 -17.89 -0.16 4.63
C GLY A 21 -17.07 0.98 5.24
N GLY A 22 -15.94 0.68 5.89
CA GLY A 22 -14.95 1.69 6.31
C GLY A 22 -14.20 2.30 5.12
N SER A 23 -13.42 3.36 5.38
CA SER A 23 -12.66 4.04 4.32
C SER A 23 -11.49 3.21 3.83
N GLU A 24 -11.35 3.12 2.51
CA GLU A 24 -10.18 2.53 1.84
C GLU A 24 -8.97 3.47 1.88
N SER A 25 -9.13 4.76 2.17
CA SER A 25 -8.02 5.74 2.19
C SER A 25 -7.31 5.87 3.54
N GLY A 26 -7.81 5.20 4.58
CA GLY A 26 -7.30 5.33 5.95
C GLY A 26 -5.82 4.97 6.06
N ARG A 27 -5.13 5.57 7.05
CA ARG A 27 -3.75 5.22 7.37
C ARG A 27 -3.72 3.78 7.88
N ASP A 28 -3.16 2.86 7.10
CA ASP A 28 -3.22 1.44 7.41
C ASP A 28 -2.16 0.64 6.66
N THR A 29 -1.94 -0.59 7.12
CA THR A 29 -1.38 -1.63 6.26
C THR A 29 -2.35 -1.96 5.14
N HIS A 30 -1.88 -1.85 3.89
CA HIS A 30 -2.62 -2.31 2.72
C HIS A 30 -2.18 -3.73 2.36
N GLY A 31 -3.13 -4.65 2.24
CA GLY A 31 -2.94 -6.02 1.77
C GLY A 31 -2.83 -6.10 0.25
N PHE A 32 -1.98 -7.00 -0.24
CA PHE A 32 -1.77 -7.29 -1.66
C PHE A 32 -1.75 -8.82 -1.83
N ALA A 33 -2.91 -9.39 -2.15
CA ALA A 33 -3.06 -10.82 -2.39
C ALA A 33 -3.27 -11.10 -3.89
N THR A 34 -2.51 -12.04 -4.45
CA THR A 34 -2.64 -12.48 -5.85
C THR A 34 -2.73 -14.00 -5.92
N LYS A 35 -3.78 -14.52 -6.54
CA LYS A 35 -3.96 -15.94 -6.87
C LYS A 35 -3.60 -16.13 -8.33
N ILE A 36 -2.70 -17.07 -8.60
CA ILE A 36 -2.32 -17.47 -9.95
C ILE A 36 -2.98 -18.81 -10.25
N TYR A 37 -3.79 -18.85 -11.31
CA TYR A 37 -4.40 -20.09 -11.80
C TYR A 37 -3.45 -20.74 -12.80
N SER A 38 -2.66 -21.70 -12.33
CA SER A 38 -1.70 -22.42 -13.18
C SER A 38 -2.15 -23.84 -13.51
N GLU A 39 -1.55 -24.42 -14.53
CA GLU A 39 -1.75 -25.83 -14.89
C GLU A 39 -1.22 -26.81 -13.81
N CYS A 40 -0.38 -26.32 -12.88
CA CYS A 40 0.14 -27.06 -11.74
C CYS A 40 -0.71 -26.92 -10.46
N GLY A 41 -1.83 -26.17 -10.52
CA GLY A 41 -2.64 -25.79 -9.36
C GLY A 41 -2.61 -24.30 -9.08
N ASN A 42 -3.25 -23.88 -8.00
CA ASN A 42 -3.28 -22.47 -7.59
C ASN A 42 -2.05 -22.13 -6.74
N GLN A 43 -1.38 -21.04 -7.08
CA GLN A 43 -0.35 -20.42 -6.25
C GLN A 43 -0.88 -19.09 -5.71
N ASP A 44 -0.92 -18.93 -4.40
CA ASP A 44 -1.28 -17.66 -3.78
C ASP A 44 -0.05 -16.94 -3.26
N PHE A 45 0.05 -15.66 -3.60
CA PHE A 45 0.99 -14.71 -3.02
C PHE A 45 0.20 -13.76 -2.11
N VAL A 46 0.23 -14.03 -0.81
CA VAL A 46 -0.56 -13.29 0.19
C VAL A 46 0.36 -12.39 1.02
N GLY A 47 0.51 -11.15 0.58
CA GLY A 47 1.41 -10.18 1.19
C GLY A 47 0.74 -8.87 1.56
N ASN A 48 1.58 -7.90 1.92
CA ASN A 48 1.19 -6.52 2.20
C ASN A 48 1.95 -5.58 1.26
N HIS A 49 1.60 -4.31 1.25
CA HIS A 49 2.39 -3.30 0.55
C HIS A 49 3.74 -3.00 1.21
N LEU A 50 3.88 -3.39 2.49
CA LEU A 50 5.10 -3.28 3.29
C LEU A 50 5.78 -4.65 3.44
N SER A 51 7.11 -4.64 3.49
CA SER A 51 7.94 -5.86 3.52
C SER A 51 8.17 -6.46 4.91
N SER A 52 7.68 -5.80 5.96
CA SER A 52 7.75 -6.27 7.35
C SER A 52 6.35 -6.50 7.93
N PHE A 53 6.31 -7.08 9.14
CA PHE A 53 5.10 -7.21 9.94
C PHE A 53 5.28 -6.62 11.34
N PHE A 54 4.25 -6.62 12.18
CA PHE A 54 4.27 -6.02 13.52
C PHE A 54 4.75 -6.96 14.63
N ILE A 55 4.73 -8.27 14.39
CA ILE A 55 5.00 -9.32 15.38
C ILE A 55 5.87 -10.42 14.76
N ASN A 56 6.62 -11.13 15.59
CA ASN A 56 7.51 -12.21 15.15
C ASN A 56 6.87 -13.61 15.19
N ASP A 57 5.93 -13.82 16.11
CA ASP A 57 5.26 -15.10 16.33
C ASP A 57 3.77 -14.96 16.03
N GLY A 58 3.22 -15.88 15.24
CA GLY A 58 1.80 -15.82 14.87
C GLY A 58 0.83 -16.08 16.01
N ALA A 59 1.31 -16.59 17.15
CA ALA A 59 0.49 -16.74 18.34
C ALA A 59 0.11 -15.39 18.98
N ASP A 60 0.80 -14.29 18.65
CA ASP A 60 0.44 -12.92 19.09
C ASP A 60 -0.49 -12.20 18.09
N PHE A 61 -0.86 -12.86 16.98
CA PHE A 61 -1.72 -12.26 15.95
C PHE A 61 -3.11 -11.86 16.49
N PRO A 62 -3.81 -12.67 17.32
CA PRO A 62 -5.06 -12.23 17.94
C PRO A 62 -4.87 -11.00 18.83
N ASP A 63 -3.79 -10.95 19.60
CA ASP A 63 -3.49 -9.83 20.51
C ASP A 63 -3.23 -8.54 19.73
N LEU A 64 -2.41 -8.60 18.67
CA LEU A 64 -2.20 -7.48 17.74
C LEU A 64 -3.52 -6.99 17.15
N ILE A 65 -4.33 -7.90 16.58
CA ILE A 65 -5.57 -7.51 15.90
C ILE A 65 -6.59 -6.94 16.88
N HIS A 66 -6.72 -7.50 18.10
CA HIS A 66 -7.58 -6.94 19.13
C HIS A 66 -7.09 -5.57 19.59
N ALA A 67 -5.78 -5.37 19.73
CA ALA A 67 -5.21 -4.11 20.16
C ALA A 67 -5.45 -2.96 19.16
N VAL A 68 -5.39 -3.23 17.85
CA VAL A 68 -5.54 -2.19 16.80
C VAL A 68 -6.99 -1.96 16.36
N LYS A 69 -7.88 -2.92 16.58
CA LYS A 69 -9.33 -2.77 16.33
C LYS A 69 -9.95 -1.85 17.39
N PHE A 70 -11.28 -1.74 17.37
CA PHE A 70 -12.02 -0.95 18.35
C PHE A 70 -11.76 -1.42 19.78
N GLU A 71 -11.78 -0.48 20.73
CA GLU A 71 -11.70 -0.81 22.15
C GLU A 71 -12.94 -1.63 22.57
N VAL A 72 -12.74 -2.75 23.27
CA VAL A 72 -13.79 -3.74 23.56
C VAL A 72 -14.96 -3.18 24.37
N ASP A 73 -14.71 -2.23 25.26
CA ASP A 73 -15.70 -1.58 26.12
C ASP A 73 -16.43 -0.41 25.43
N LYS A 74 -15.87 0.13 24.33
CA LYS A 74 -16.37 1.32 23.64
C LYS A 74 -16.95 1.05 22.25
N GLY A 75 -16.42 0.06 21.53
CA GLY A 75 -16.80 -0.25 20.16
C GLY A 75 -16.30 0.74 19.11
N PHE A 76 -15.34 1.62 19.45
CA PHE A 76 -14.70 2.56 18.53
C PHE A 76 -13.21 2.76 18.89
N PRO A 77 -12.39 3.34 18.00
CA PRO A 77 -12.67 3.68 16.60
C PRO A 77 -12.76 2.44 15.68
N THR A 78 -13.45 2.57 14.54
CA THR A 78 -13.74 1.44 13.63
C THR A 78 -12.78 1.33 12.44
N GLY A 79 -11.71 2.14 12.40
CA GLY A 79 -10.80 2.26 11.25
C GLY A 79 -9.58 3.13 11.52
N GLY A 80 -8.91 2.93 12.66
CA GLY A 80 -7.67 3.63 13.00
C GLY A 80 -7.08 3.14 14.32
N THR A 81 -5.79 3.45 14.55
CA THR A 81 -5.01 3.02 15.72
C THR A 81 -4.88 4.09 16.80
N ALA A 82 -5.51 5.26 16.61
CA ALA A 82 -5.36 6.44 17.45
C ALA A 82 -6.15 6.30 18.78
N HIS A 83 -5.80 5.31 19.59
CA HIS A 83 -6.47 4.94 20.83
C HIS A 83 -5.54 4.14 21.77
N PRO A 84 -5.84 4.03 23.08
CA PRO A 84 -4.92 3.47 24.08
C PRO A 84 -4.49 2.03 23.83
N THR A 85 -5.40 1.13 23.45
CA THR A 85 -5.06 -0.30 23.38
C THR A 85 -4.03 -0.59 22.30
N ALA A 86 -4.05 0.16 21.19
CA ALA A 86 -3.07 0.02 20.12
C ALA A 86 -1.67 0.44 20.58
N TYR A 87 -1.56 1.61 21.20
CA TYR A 87 -0.26 2.16 21.62
C TYR A 87 0.32 1.51 22.87
N ASP A 88 -0.53 0.98 23.76
CA ASP A 88 -0.09 0.11 24.85
C ASP A 88 0.50 -1.21 24.30
N PHE A 89 -0.15 -1.83 23.31
CA PHE A 89 0.39 -3.01 22.65
C PHE A 89 1.72 -2.71 21.96
N PHE A 90 1.81 -1.63 21.18
CA PHE A 90 3.04 -1.27 20.48
C PHE A 90 4.20 -0.93 21.43
N ASP A 91 3.93 -0.42 22.63
CA ASP A 91 4.97 -0.20 23.64
C ASP A 91 5.61 -1.50 24.13
N HIS A 92 4.79 -2.56 24.25
CA HIS A 92 5.22 -3.87 24.73
C HIS A 92 5.73 -4.81 23.62
N HIS A 93 5.64 -4.40 22.35
CA HIS A 93 6.09 -5.18 21.19
C HIS A 93 7.07 -4.34 20.34
N PRO A 94 8.28 -4.06 20.87
CA PRO A 94 9.25 -3.21 20.19
C PRO A 94 9.69 -3.75 18.82
N GLU A 95 9.54 -5.05 18.56
CA GLU A 95 9.77 -5.66 17.25
C GLU A 95 8.90 -5.03 16.14
N GLY A 96 7.73 -4.49 16.47
CA GLY A 96 6.83 -3.83 15.53
C GLY A 96 7.21 -2.38 15.21
N ALA A 97 8.21 -1.79 15.89
CA ALA A 97 8.54 -0.37 15.76
C ALA A 97 8.87 0.05 14.32
N PHE A 98 9.61 -0.79 13.59
CA PHE A 98 9.93 -0.53 12.18
C PHE A 98 8.67 -0.54 11.30
N GLN A 99 7.82 -1.55 11.42
CA GLN A 99 6.59 -1.66 10.63
C GLN A 99 5.63 -0.49 10.93
N LEU A 100 5.46 -0.15 12.20
CA LEU A 100 4.60 0.95 12.61
C LEU A 100 5.10 2.29 12.07
N MET A 101 6.40 2.56 12.12
CA MET A 101 6.97 3.77 11.53
C MET A 101 6.72 3.84 10.02
N ASN A 102 6.79 2.72 9.29
CA ASN A 102 6.43 2.70 7.86
C ASN A 102 4.95 3.06 7.65
N VAL A 103 4.02 2.53 8.46
CA VAL A 103 2.58 2.88 8.38
C VAL A 103 2.30 4.33 8.77
N LEU A 104 3.04 4.88 9.74
CA LEU A 104 2.92 6.29 10.15
C LEU A 104 3.59 7.26 9.18
N SER A 105 4.51 6.79 8.33
CA SER A 105 5.02 7.56 7.20
C SER A 105 3.98 7.68 6.08
N ASP A 106 4.33 8.38 4.99
CA ASP A 106 3.45 8.50 3.82
C ASP A 106 3.20 7.15 3.11
N LEU A 107 3.99 6.11 3.40
CA LEU A 107 3.75 4.77 2.85
C LEU A 107 2.40 4.17 3.30
N GLY A 108 1.95 4.48 4.52
CA GLY A 108 0.66 3.99 5.04
C GLY A 108 -0.58 4.73 4.50
N ILE A 109 -0.39 5.77 3.68
CA ILE A 109 -1.47 6.55 3.06
C ILE A 109 -1.29 6.66 1.53
N PRO A 110 -1.26 5.51 0.82
CA PRO A 110 -1.05 5.51 -0.61
C PRO A 110 -2.16 6.25 -1.37
N ARG A 111 -1.81 6.81 -2.52
CA ARG A 111 -2.76 7.49 -3.43
C ARG A 111 -3.84 6.54 -3.94
N ASP A 112 -3.43 5.34 -4.34
CA ASP A 112 -4.31 4.26 -4.77
C ASP A 112 -3.52 2.95 -4.81
N VAL A 113 -4.21 1.85 -5.06
CA VAL A 113 -3.60 0.51 -5.08
C VAL A 113 -2.70 0.27 -6.29
N ARG A 114 -2.75 1.08 -7.36
CA ARG A 114 -1.88 0.91 -8.55
C ARG A 114 -0.46 1.38 -8.30
N HIS A 115 -0.27 2.23 -7.30
CA HIS A 115 1.01 2.84 -6.92
C HIS A 115 1.63 2.24 -5.65
N ILE A 116 1.10 1.11 -5.15
CA ILE A 116 1.71 0.39 -4.04
C ILE A 116 2.58 -0.76 -4.54
N SER A 117 3.66 -1.03 -3.81
CA SER A 117 4.34 -2.32 -3.89
C SER A 117 3.51 -3.43 -3.26
N GLY A 118 3.90 -4.67 -3.51
CA GLY A 118 3.49 -5.84 -2.76
C GLY A 118 4.72 -6.61 -2.29
N ALA A 119 4.69 -7.15 -1.09
CA ALA A 119 5.80 -7.89 -0.49
C ALA A 119 5.28 -9.05 0.34
N GLY A 120 5.95 -10.19 0.24
CA GLY A 120 5.55 -11.41 0.92
C GLY A 120 5.76 -11.46 2.41
N VAL A 121 6.56 -10.51 2.95
CA VAL A 121 7.07 -10.49 4.33
C VAL A 121 8.01 -11.66 4.64
N HIS A 122 7.51 -12.88 4.49
CA HIS A 122 8.18 -14.12 4.85
C HIS A 122 9.23 -14.54 3.82
N THR A 123 10.18 -15.31 4.31
CA THR A 123 11.05 -16.13 3.46
C THR A 123 10.32 -17.42 3.08
N PHE A 124 10.47 -17.84 1.84
CA PHE A 124 10.00 -19.10 1.28
C PHE A 124 11.19 -19.87 0.71
N ARG A 125 10.93 -21.08 0.21
CA ARG A 125 11.95 -21.96 -0.36
C ARG A 125 11.57 -22.37 -1.77
N PHE A 126 12.46 -22.13 -2.74
CA PHE A 126 12.39 -22.81 -4.03
C PHE A 126 13.07 -24.17 -3.93
N ILE A 127 12.55 -25.16 -4.66
CA ILE A 127 13.12 -26.51 -4.80
C ILE A 127 13.21 -26.82 -6.29
N ASN A 128 14.42 -27.10 -6.79
CA ASN A 128 14.63 -27.43 -8.20
C ASN A 128 14.47 -28.93 -8.48
N ALA A 129 14.55 -29.32 -9.76
CA ALA A 129 14.41 -30.71 -10.20
C ALA A 129 15.52 -31.65 -9.69
N GLN A 130 16.61 -31.11 -9.14
CA GLN A 130 17.69 -31.85 -8.48
C GLN A 130 17.53 -31.89 -6.96
N SER A 131 16.35 -31.50 -6.44
CA SER A 131 16.04 -31.36 -5.01
C SER A 131 16.97 -30.39 -4.26
N GLN A 132 17.61 -29.46 -4.96
CA GLN A 132 18.38 -28.39 -4.34
C GLN A 132 17.47 -27.22 -4.02
N SER A 133 17.70 -26.59 -2.88
CA SER A 133 16.88 -25.50 -2.39
C SER A 133 17.56 -24.13 -2.49
N THR A 134 16.76 -23.09 -2.59
CA THR A 134 17.18 -21.68 -2.55
C THR A 134 16.10 -20.90 -1.83
N LEU A 135 16.47 -20.17 -0.79
CA LEU A 135 15.52 -19.36 -0.05
C LEU A 135 15.18 -18.11 -0.84
N PHE A 136 13.96 -17.60 -0.71
CA PHE A 136 13.55 -16.38 -1.40
C PHE A 136 12.52 -15.54 -0.65
N LYS A 137 12.56 -14.22 -0.87
CA LYS A 137 11.47 -13.29 -0.55
C LYS A 137 10.93 -12.71 -1.86
N TRP A 138 9.62 -12.51 -1.99
CA TRP A 138 8.97 -12.06 -3.23
C TRP A 138 8.39 -10.65 -3.13
N PHE A 139 8.33 -9.96 -4.26
CA PHE A 139 7.90 -8.57 -4.41
C PHE A 139 7.09 -8.34 -5.70
N TRP A 140 6.10 -7.45 -5.63
CA TRP A 140 5.41 -6.80 -6.75
C TRP A 140 5.84 -5.34 -6.78
N LEU A 141 6.55 -4.92 -7.82
CA LEU A 141 7.06 -3.55 -7.95
C LEU A 141 6.18 -2.74 -8.92
N PRO A 142 5.53 -1.65 -8.51
CA PRO A 142 4.58 -0.92 -9.34
C PRO A 142 5.30 -0.21 -10.48
N LYS A 143 4.85 -0.42 -11.73
CA LYS A 143 5.46 0.25 -12.89
C LYS A 143 5.09 1.73 -12.99
N LEU A 144 4.01 2.15 -12.33
CA LEU A 144 3.61 3.56 -12.23
C LEU A 144 4.42 4.36 -11.20
N GLY A 145 5.24 3.67 -10.39
CA GLY A 145 5.97 4.27 -9.26
C GLY A 145 5.09 4.47 -8.03
N HIS A 146 5.70 4.92 -6.93
CA HIS A 146 5.00 5.11 -5.66
C HIS A 146 4.36 6.51 -5.58
N ARG A 147 3.15 6.60 -5.01
CA ARG A 147 2.47 7.87 -4.75
C ARG A 147 1.67 7.77 -3.46
N SER A 148 1.69 8.84 -2.67
CA SER A 148 0.99 8.95 -1.39
C SER A 148 0.14 10.22 -1.34
N LEU A 149 -0.87 10.20 -0.47
CA LEU A 149 -1.73 11.33 -0.16
C LEU A 149 -1.11 12.21 0.93
N ALA A 150 -1.65 13.41 1.11
CA ALA A 150 -1.46 14.16 2.34
C ALA A 150 -2.46 13.70 3.41
N TYR A 151 -2.13 13.83 4.70
CA TYR A 151 -3.02 13.31 5.75
C TYR A 151 -4.41 13.99 5.80
N ASP A 152 -4.49 15.32 5.61
CA ASP A 152 -5.79 16.01 5.49
C ASP A 152 -6.59 15.58 4.25
N GLU A 153 -5.90 15.18 3.19
CA GLU A 153 -6.53 14.64 1.98
C GLU A 153 -7.19 13.28 2.29
N VAL A 154 -6.50 12.41 3.04
CA VAL A 154 -7.01 11.10 3.48
C VAL A 154 -8.32 11.22 4.25
N THR A 155 -8.37 12.11 5.25
CA THR A 155 -9.54 12.27 6.12
C THR A 155 -10.72 12.85 5.37
N LYS A 156 -10.48 13.79 4.44
CA LYS A 156 -11.52 14.33 3.55
C LYS A 156 -12.03 13.31 2.55
N ILE A 157 -11.14 12.52 1.95
CA ILE A 157 -11.54 11.41 1.06
C ILE A 157 -12.42 10.43 1.82
N ALA A 158 -12.05 10.05 3.05
CA ALA A 158 -12.84 9.11 3.85
C ALA A 158 -14.30 9.56 4.05
N GLY A 159 -14.54 10.86 4.20
CA GLY A 159 -15.89 11.42 4.30
C GLY A 159 -16.61 11.61 2.96
N LYS A 160 -15.90 11.97 1.89
CA LYS A 160 -16.49 12.31 0.59
C LYS A 160 -16.66 11.10 -0.34
N ASN A 161 -15.77 10.12 -0.25
CA ASN A 161 -15.79 8.87 -0.99
C ASN A 161 -14.93 7.80 -0.28
N ASN A 162 -15.56 7.01 0.58
CA ASN A 162 -14.90 5.90 1.29
C ASN A 162 -14.47 4.73 0.37
N ASN A 163 -14.84 4.75 -0.92
CA ASN A 163 -14.47 3.74 -1.93
C ASN A 163 -13.45 4.27 -2.95
N PHE A 164 -12.70 5.32 -2.60
CA PHE A 164 -11.83 6.04 -3.53
C PHE A 164 -10.85 5.15 -4.29
N GLN A 165 -10.18 4.21 -3.59
CA GLN A 165 -9.19 3.33 -4.21
C GLN A 165 -9.84 2.31 -5.16
N ARG A 166 -11.00 1.75 -4.78
CA ARG A 166 -11.75 0.82 -5.64
C ARG A 166 -12.31 1.50 -6.88
N VAL A 167 -12.84 2.71 -6.75
CA VAL A 167 -13.33 3.51 -7.88
C VAL A 167 -12.18 3.85 -8.83
N ASP A 168 -11.01 4.23 -8.29
CA ASP A 168 -9.80 4.49 -9.07
C ASP A 168 -9.37 3.25 -9.88
N LEU A 169 -9.25 2.08 -9.24
CA LEU A 169 -8.85 0.85 -9.92
C LEU A 169 -9.87 0.43 -10.99
N TYR A 170 -11.16 0.43 -10.64
CA TYR A 170 -12.23 0.02 -11.53
C TYR A 170 -12.27 0.88 -12.79
N ASN A 171 -12.30 2.21 -12.62
CA ASN A 171 -12.38 3.15 -13.73
C ASN A 171 -11.14 3.11 -14.63
N ASN A 172 -9.95 2.91 -14.06
CA ASN A 172 -8.74 2.79 -14.87
C ASN A 172 -8.73 1.49 -15.71
N ILE A 173 -9.20 0.38 -15.15
CA ILE A 173 -9.36 -0.87 -15.91
C ILE A 173 -10.40 -0.69 -17.03
N GLU A 174 -11.56 -0.08 -16.75
CA GLU A 174 -12.59 0.21 -17.78
C GLU A 174 -12.05 1.12 -18.89
N ALA A 175 -11.20 2.09 -18.55
CA ALA A 175 -10.59 3.02 -19.49
C ALA A 175 -9.43 2.41 -20.31
N GLY A 176 -9.03 1.16 -20.06
CA GLY A 176 -7.88 0.52 -20.71
C GLY A 176 -6.51 0.97 -20.16
N ASN A 177 -6.50 1.63 -19.00
CA ASN A 177 -5.29 2.01 -18.26
C ASN A 177 -4.93 0.88 -17.29
N TYR A 178 -4.49 -0.25 -17.83
CA TYR A 178 -4.23 -1.46 -17.05
C TYR A 178 -3.00 -1.29 -16.14
N PRO A 179 -3.16 -1.35 -14.81
CA PRO A 179 -2.00 -1.26 -13.93
C PRO A 179 -1.12 -2.50 -14.05
N GLU A 180 0.19 -2.27 -13.94
CA GLU A 180 1.21 -3.30 -14.08
C GLU A 180 2.19 -3.28 -12.91
N TRP A 181 2.59 -4.48 -12.48
CA TRP A 181 3.66 -4.69 -11.51
C TRP A 181 4.69 -5.66 -12.07
N GLU A 182 5.95 -5.45 -11.74
CA GLU A 182 7.01 -6.41 -12.01
C GLU A 182 7.13 -7.39 -10.84
N PHE A 183 7.11 -8.69 -11.14
CA PHE A 183 7.40 -9.72 -10.15
C PHE A 183 8.91 -9.81 -9.95
N ALA A 184 9.37 -9.70 -8.72
CA ALA A 184 10.78 -9.81 -8.39
C ALA A 184 10.99 -10.65 -7.12
N VAL A 185 12.16 -11.26 -6.98
CA VAL A 185 12.53 -12.03 -5.79
C VAL A 185 13.94 -11.72 -5.34
N GLN A 186 14.15 -11.63 -4.03
CA GLN A 186 15.48 -11.78 -3.45
C GLN A 186 15.78 -13.27 -3.29
N LEU A 187 16.99 -13.70 -3.66
CA LEU A 187 17.43 -15.09 -3.53
C LEU A 187 18.52 -15.19 -2.46
N PHE A 188 18.46 -16.22 -1.62
CA PHE A 188 19.43 -16.46 -0.55
C PHE A 188 19.88 -17.93 -0.57
N PRO A 189 21.12 -18.21 -0.14
CA PRO A 189 21.57 -19.58 0.08
C PRO A 189 20.69 -20.29 1.11
N ASP A 190 20.46 -21.58 0.92
CA ASP A 190 19.80 -22.45 1.89
C ASP A 190 20.85 -23.37 2.53
N ASP A 191 21.61 -22.83 3.49
CA ASP A 191 22.68 -23.53 4.21
C ASP A 191 22.24 -24.07 5.59
N GLY A 192 20.93 -24.00 5.88
CA GLY A 192 20.32 -24.40 7.14
C GLY A 192 20.44 -23.38 8.29
N THR A 193 21.18 -22.28 8.11
CA THR A 193 21.33 -21.25 9.16
C THR A 193 20.20 -20.22 9.14
N TYR A 194 19.54 -20.05 7.98
CA TYR A 194 18.59 -18.97 7.71
C TYR A 194 19.16 -17.56 7.96
N MET A 195 20.49 -17.41 7.97
CA MET A 195 21.14 -16.12 8.14
C MET A 195 21.70 -15.63 6.81
N TYR A 196 21.50 -14.36 6.51
CA TYR A 196 22.11 -13.71 5.36
C TYR A 196 22.70 -12.37 5.75
N LYS A 197 24.03 -12.25 5.72
CA LYS A 197 24.76 -11.00 6.02
C LYS A 197 24.32 -10.31 7.33
N GLY A 198 23.99 -11.09 8.37
CA GLY A 198 23.54 -10.58 9.67
C GLY A 198 22.03 -10.38 9.80
N TYR A 199 21.25 -10.65 8.76
CA TYR A 199 19.79 -10.68 8.80
C TYR A 199 19.30 -12.10 9.00
N ASP A 200 18.44 -12.30 9.99
CA ASP A 200 17.71 -13.55 10.19
C ASP A 200 16.50 -13.58 9.25
N LEU A 201 16.46 -14.57 8.36
CA LEU A 201 15.45 -14.71 7.33
C LEU A 201 14.12 -15.27 7.88
N LEU A 202 14.08 -15.75 9.13
CA LEU A 202 12.88 -16.26 9.80
C LEU A 202 12.13 -15.19 10.60
N ILE A 203 12.70 -13.98 10.73
CA ILE A 203 12.11 -12.87 11.49
C ILE A 203 11.29 -11.98 10.53
N PRO A 204 9.95 -11.98 10.61
CA PRO A 204 9.10 -11.22 9.69
C PRO A 204 9.09 -9.71 9.96
N THR A 205 9.55 -9.26 11.13
CA THR A 205 9.71 -7.82 11.46
C THR A 205 11.00 -7.24 10.89
N VAL A 206 11.91 -8.08 10.35
CA VAL A 206 13.21 -7.68 9.81
C VAL A 206 13.23 -7.87 8.29
N ILE A 207 13.64 -6.82 7.59
CA ILE A 207 13.82 -6.85 6.12
C ILE A 207 15.29 -7.06 5.74
N VAL A 208 15.53 -7.66 4.56
CA VAL A 208 16.84 -7.58 3.91
C VAL A 208 16.80 -6.43 2.89
N PRO A 209 17.59 -5.37 3.08
CA PRO A 209 17.63 -4.26 2.14
C PRO A 209 17.98 -4.68 0.71
N PHE A 210 17.37 -4.02 -0.27
CA PHE A 210 17.66 -4.25 -1.69
C PHE A 210 19.12 -3.92 -2.07
N GLU A 211 19.79 -3.01 -1.36
CA GLU A 211 21.23 -2.75 -1.54
C GLU A 211 22.11 -3.87 -0.98
N VAL A 212 21.59 -4.62 -0.02
CA VAL A 212 22.28 -5.78 0.56
C VAL A 212 22.08 -7.02 -0.31
N ASN A 213 20.87 -7.20 -0.84
CA ASN A 213 20.53 -8.24 -1.80
C ASN A 213 19.55 -7.71 -2.86
N PRO A 214 20.02 -7.30 -4.05
CA PRO A 214 19.12 -6.78 -5.09
C PRO A 214 18.15 -7.85 -5.58
N PRO A 215 16.86 -7.52 -5.78
CA PRO A 215 15.90 -8.48 -6.28
C PRO A 215 16.11 -8.77 -7.77
N VAL A 216 15.89 -10.02 -8.16
CA VAL A 216 15.89 -10.48 -9.55
C VAL A 216 14.46 -10.45 -10.09
N LYS A 217 14.28 -9.80 -11.24
CA LYS A 217 12.98 -9.66 -11.92
C LYS A 217 12.65 -10.94 -12.68
N LEU A 218 11.46 -11.50 -12.46
CA LEU A 218 11.08 -12.82 -12.98
C LEU A 218 9.78 -12.81 -13.80
N GLY A 219 8.98 -11.76 -13.74
CA GLY A 219 7.71 -11.71 -14.47
C GLY A 219 7.00 -10.36 -14.37
N LYS A 220 5.76 -10.32 -14.89
CA LYS A 220 4.91 -9.13 -14.87
C LYS A 220 3.47 -9.53 -14.55
N LEU A 221 2.84 -8.79 -13.65
CA LEU A 221 1.41 -8.80 -13.38
C LEU A 221 0.76 -7.64 -14.12
N THR A 222 -0.34 -7.90 -14.82
CA THR A 222 -1.19 -6.87 -15.45
C THR A 222 -2.64 -7.16 -15.07
N LEU A 223 -3.35 -6.17 -14.51
CA LEU A 223 -4.78 -6.30 -14.23
C LEU A 223 -5.58 -5.62 -15.33
N ASN A 224 -6.31 -6.40 -16.12
CA ASN A 224 -6.94 -5.94 -17.37
C ASN A 224 -8.45 -6.20 -17.46
N ARG A 225 -9.08 -6.68 -16.38
CA ARG A 225 -10.51 -6.99 -16.35
C ARG A 225 -11.08 -6.80 -14.95
N ASN A 226 -12.21 -6.10 -14.87
CA ASN A 226 -13.01 -5.98 -13.66
C ASN A 226 -13.84 -7.25 -13.41
N PHE A 227 -14.23 -7.48 -12.16
CA PHE A 227 -15.17 -8.55 -11.80
C PHE A 227 -16.56 -8.28 -12.40
N ASN A 228 -17.32 -9.35 -12.64
CA ASN A 228 -18.73 -9.25 -13.06
C ASN A 228 -19.67 -9.15 -11.86
N ASN A 229 -19.34 -9.80 -10.75
CA ASN A 229 -20.14 -9.79 -9.53
C ASN A 229 -19.25 -9.70 -8.30
N PHE A 230 -19.38 -8.59 -7.55
CA PHE A 230 -18.55 -8.33 -6.37
C PHE A 230 -18.65 -9.46 -5.33
N PHE A 231 -19.85 -9.97 -5.08
CA PHE A 231 -20.05 -10.99 -4.05
C PHE A 231 -19.49 -12.35 -4.47
N ALA A 232 -19.78 -12.80 -5.69
CA ALA A 232 -19.37 -14.11 -6.18
C ALA A 232 -17.87 -14.22 -6.51
N GLU A 233 -17.20 -13.08 -6.71
CA GLU A 233 -15.77 -13.02 -7.07
C GLU A 233 -14.93 -12.37 -5.95
N PRO A 234 -14.80 -11.03 -5.80
CA PRO A 234 -14.00 -10.40 -4.73
C PRO A 234 -14.35 -10.77 -3.29
N GLU A 235 -15.62 -10.96 -2.95
CA GLU A 235 -16.02 -11.30 -1.57
C GLU A 235 -15.87 -12.81 -1.34
N SER A 236 -16.17 -13.64 -2.33
CA SER A 236 -16.12 -15.10 -2.21
C SER A 236 -14.72 -15.71 -2.39
N ILE A 237 -13.74 -14.94 -2.90
CA ILE A 237 -12.39 -15.46 -3.07
C ILE A 237 -11.73 -15.75 -1.71
N SER A 238 -11.04 -16.88 -1.62
CA SER A 238 -10.18 -17.28 -0.51
C SER A 238 -8.75 -17.42 -1.00
N PHE A 239 -7.86 -16.70 -0.34
CA PHE A 239 -6.42 -16.87 -0.49
C PHE A 239 -5.87 -17.65 0.69
N ALA A 240 -4.76 -18.35 0.54
CA ALA A 240 -4.02 -18.92 1.65
C ALA A 240 -2.53 -19.01 1.29
N PRO A 241 -1.59 -18.59 2.15
CA PRO A 241 -0.17 -18.76 1.87
C PRO A 241 0.26 -20.24 1.82
N SER A 242 -0.59 -21.16 2.30
CA SER A 242 -0.43 -22.62 2.14
C SER A 242 -0.68 -23.10 0.70
N ASN A 243 -1.36 -22.31 -0.14
CA ASN A 243 -1.57 -22.63 -1.55
C ASN A 243 -0.29 -22.36 -2.34
N VAL A 244 0.57 -23.37 -2.39
CA VAL A 244 1.80 -23.38 -3.17
C VAL A 244 1.77 -24.47 -4.23
N VAL A 245 2.49 -24.25 -5.32
CA VAL A 245 2.70 -25.27 -6.37
C VAL A 245 4.05 -25.98 -6.19
N ASP A 246 4.21 -27.12 -6.85
CA ASP A 246 5.47 -27.87 -6.86
C ASP A 246 6.68 -26.98 -7.16
N GLY A 247 7.73 -27.17 -6.36
CA GLY A 247 8.94 -26.35 -6.41
C GLY A 247 8.91 -25.12 -5.50
N VAL A 248 7.83 -24.87 -4.76
CA VAL A 248 7.76 -23.88 -3.68
C VAL A 248 7.45 -24.61 -2.36
N SER A 249 8.15 -24.23 -1.29
CA SER A 249 7.98 -24.77 0.05
C SER A 249 8.20 -23.67 1.10
N PHE A 250 8.04 -24.03 2.36
CA PHE A 250 8.08 -23.12 3.50
C PHE A 250 9.41 -23.23 4.25
N VAL A 251 9.62 -22.27 5.15
CA VAL A 251 10.69 -22.25 6.16
C VAL A 251 10.03 -22.16 7.55
N PRO A 252 10.73 -22.47 8.64
CA PRO A 252 10.19 -22.39 10.00
C PRO A 252 10.10 -20.93 10.52
N ASP A 253 9.61 -20.00 9.70
CA ASP A 253 9.23 -18.64 10.12
C ASP A 253 8.01 -18.75 11.06
N PRO A 254 8.12 -18.36 12.34
CA PRO A 254 7.09 -18.61 13.34
C PRO A 254 5.74 -17.97 12.99
N LEU A 255 5.74 -16.79 12.35
CA LEU A 255 4.51 -16.15 11.91
C LEU A 255 3.91 -16.86 10.68
N LEU A 256 4.74 -17.23 9.71
CA LEU A 256 4.27 -17.96 8.53
C LEU A 256 3.60 -19.28 8.92
N GLN A 257 4.19 -20.05 9.85
CA GLN A 257 3.67 -21.36 10.26
C GLN A 257 2.23 -21.28 10.79
N TRP A 258 1.89 -20.27 11.60
CA TRP A 258 0.51 -20.02 12.03
C TRP A 258 -0.41 -19.63 10.87
N ARG A 259 0.09 -18.83 9.93
CA ARG A 259 -0.68 -18.43 8.73
C ARG A 259 -1.00 -19.62 7.83
N LEU A 260 -0.17 -20.65 7.76
CA LEU A 260 -0.45 -21.84 6.94
C LEU A 260 -1.74 -22.57 7.39
N MET A 261 -2.08 -22.50 8.68
CA MET A 261 -3.31 -23.07 9.23
C MET A 261 -4.49 -22.08 9.18
N SER A 262 -4.26 -20.83 9.58
CA SER A 262 -5.34 -19.87 9.85
C SER A 262 -6.26 -19.60 8.66
N TYR A 263 -5.72 -19.58 7.44
CA TYR A 263 -6.49 -19.21 6.24
C TYR A 263 -7.48 -20.28 5.80
N ASP A 264 -7.16 -21.56 6.03
CA ASP A 264 -8.07 -22.68 5.72
C ASP A 264 -9.18 -22.79 6.78
N ASP A 265 -8.83 -22.60 8.05
CA ASP A 265 -9.79 -22.55 9.17
C ASP A 265 -10.83 -21.44 8.97
N THR A 266 -10.36 -20.20 8.77
CA THR A 266 -11.27 -19.06 8.57
C THR A 266 -12.08 -19.18 7.28
N SER A 267 -11.52 -19.74 6.20
CA SER A 267 -12.25 -19.96 4.95
C SER A 267 -13.42 -20.92 5.15
N THR A 268 -13.23 -21.98 5.93
CA THR A 268 -14.30 -22.94 6.24
C THR A 268 -15.44 -22.27 6.99
N HIS A 269 -15.14 -21.45 8.00
CA HIS A 269 -16.15 -20.73 8.76
C HIS A 269 -16.85 -19.65 7.93
N ARG A 270 -16.08 -18.83 7.19
CA ARG A 270 -16.59 -17.72 6.38
C ARG A 270 -17.52 -18.17 5.26
N HIS A 271 -17.21 -19.29 4.62
CA HIS A 271 -18.07 -19.90 3.60
C HIS A 271 -19.16 -20.80 4.21
N ASN A 272 -19.11 -21.04 5.52
CA ASN A 272 -19.91 -22.04 6.22
C ASN A 272 -19.87 -23.41 5.53
N SER A 273 -18.73 -23.77 4.95
CA SER A 273 -18.56 -24.98 4.15
C SER A 273 -17.09 -25.35 3.98
N PRO A 274 -16.71 -26.63 4.13
CA PRO A 274 -15.38 -27.11 3.77
C PRO A 274 -15.17 -27.14 2.24
N ASN A 275 -16.22 -26.95 1.44
CA ASN A 275 -16.20 -26.95 -0.01
C ASN A 275 -16.03 -25.53 -0.60
N GLY A 276 -15.59 -24.54 0.18
CA GLY A 276 -15.34 -23.17 -0.33
C GLY A 276 -14.33 -23.11 -1.49
N TYR A 277 -13.42 -24.07 -1.59
CA TYR A 277 -12.48 -24.22 -2.71
C TYR A 277 -13.18 -24.57 -4.05
N THR A 278 -14.44 -25.01 -4.01
CA THR A 278 -15.22 -25.38 -5.20
C THR A 278 -15.92 -24.17 -5.84
N LEU A 279 -16.00 -23.04 -5.13
CA LEU A 279 -16.56 -21.80 -5.66
C LEU A 279 -15.82 -21.41 -6.96
N PRO A 280 -16.51 -20.90 -8.00
CA PRO A 280 -15.89 -20.64 -9.30
C PRO A 280 -14.61 -19.81 -9.25
N ILE A 281 -14.54 -18.82 -8.36
CA ILE A 281 -13.36 -17.97 -8.19
C ILE A 281 -12.20 -18.63 -7.42
N ASN A 282 -12.46 -19.70 -6.66
CA ASN A 282 -11.43 -20.41 -5.89
C ASN A 282 -10.92 -21.66 -6.60
N ARG A 283 -11.70 -22.18 -7.54
CA ARG A 283 -11.42 -23.45 -8.22
C ARG A 283 -10.14 -23.35 -9.06
N PRO A 284 -9.22 -24.34 -8.98
CA PRO A 284 -8.08 -24.38 -9.88
C PRO A 284 -8.50 -24.66 -11.32
N VAL A 285 -7.67 -24.21 -12.26
CA VAL A 285 -7.78 -24.62 -13.68
C VAL A 285 -7.16 -26.00 -13.93
N ALA A 286 -6.22 -26.41 -13.08
CA ALA A 286 -5.64 -27.74 -13.09
C ALA A 286 -6.69 -28.81 -12.74
N PRO A 287 -6.64 -30.01 -13.35
CA PRO A 287 -7.50 -31.12 -12.97
C PRO A 287 -7.32 -31.49 -11.49
N VAL A 288 -8.44 -31.62 -10.76
CA VAL A 288 -8.44 -32.06 -9.36
C VAL A 288 -8.97 -33.47 -9.29
N ASN A 289 -8.13 -34.39 -8.81
CA ASN A 289 -8.52 -35.78 -8.57
C ASN A 289 -8.02 -36.22 -7.19
N ASN A 290 -8.91 -36.20 -6.20
CA ASN A 290 -8.60 -36.50 -4.80
C ASN A 290 -9.71 -37.35 -4.15
N ASN A 291 -9.49 -37.77 -2.91
CA ASN A 291 -10.45 -38.54 -2.12
C ASN A 291 -11.29 -37.69 -1.15
N TYR A 292 -11.31 -36.36 -1.28
CA TYR A 292 -12.19 -35.52 -0.46
C TYR A 292 -13.64 -35.70 -0.91
N ARG A 293 -14.54 -36.01 0.04
CA ARG A 293 -15.96 -36.31 -0.21
C ARG A 293 -16.86 -35.54 0.76
N ASP A 294 -18.14 -35.46 0.40
CA ASP A 294 -19.20 -34.86 1.20
C ASP A 294 -18.95 -33.37 1.54
N GLY A 295 -19.35 -32.96 2.75
CA GLY A 295 -19.32 -31.58 3.20
C GLY A 295 -20.55 -30.76 2.77
N TYR A 296 -20.89 -29.74 3.57
CA TYR A 296 -22.00 -28.84 3.25
C TYR A 296 -21.80 -28.19 1.87
N MET A 297 -22.86 -28.07 1.07
CA MET A 297 -22.83 -27.48 -0.28
C MET A 297 -21.84 -28.14 -1.26
N GLN A 298 -21.61 -29.46 -1.17
CA GLN A 298 -20.85 -30.20 -2.18
C GLN A 298 -21.53 -30.11 -3.57
N PRO A 299 -20.93 -29.45 -4.59
CA PRO A 299 -21.58 -29.33 -5.88
C PRO A 299 -21.27 -30.51 -6.82
N TYR A 300 -20.25 -31.33 -6.53
CA TYR A 300 -19.78 -32.37 -7.44
C TYR A 300 -20.42 -33.73 -7.15
N ILE A 301 -20.67 -34.48 -8.22
CA ILE A 301 -21.01 -35.90 -8.17
C ILE A 301 -19.73 -36.67 -8.51
N PHE A 302 -19.15 -37.35 -7.53
CA PHE A 302 -17.94 -38.16 -7.73
C PHE A 302 -18.30 -39.55 -8.23
N GLU A 303 -17.64 -40.01 -9.29
CA GLU A 303 -17.79 -41.34 -9.87
C GLU A 303 -16.64 -42.26 -9.45
N GLY A 304 -16.86 -43.58 -9.46
CA GLY A 304 -15.88 -44.59 -9.10
C GLY A 304 -16.35 -45.55 -8.01
N ASN A 305 -15.66 -46.68 -7.84
CA ASN A 305 -16.04 -47.74 -6.89
C ASN A 305 -15.32 -47.62 -5.53
N SER A 306 -14.38 -46.69 -5.38
CA SER A 306 -13.60 -46.43 -4.16
C SER A 306 -13.44 -44.94 -3.89
N ILE A 307 -13.39 -44.59 -2.62
CA ILE A 307 -13.11 -43.24 -2.08
C ILE A 307 -11.83 -43.21 -1.24
N SER A 308 -10.97 -44.22 -1.40
CA SER A 308 -9.67 -44.33 -0.75
C SER A 308 -8.59 -44.77 -1.74
N THR A 309 -7.34 -44.50 -1.39
CA THR A 309 -6.16 -44.87 -2.19
C THR A 309 -5.06 -45.39 -1.23
N PRO A 310 -4.29 -46.44 -1.58
CA PRO A 310 -4.41 -47.26 -2.80
C PRO A 310 -5.69 -48.11 -2.82
N ASN A 311 -6.22 -48.37 -4.03
CA ASN A 311 -7.40 -49.22 -4.24
C ASN A 311 -7.26 -50.11 -5.49
N GLY A 312 -7.90 -51.28 -5.48
CA GLY A 312 -7.90 -52.23 -6.60
C GLY A 312 -9.25 -52.37 -7.32
N ILE A 313 -10.28 -51.63 -6.89
CA ILE A 313 -11.66 -51.75 -7.38
C ILE A 313 -12.09 -50.60 -8.29
N GLY A 314 -11.21 -49.62 -8.51
CA GLY A 314 -11.45 -48.41 -9.31
C GLY A 314 -11.74 -47.20 -8.43
N GLY A 315 -11.21 -46.04 -8.83
CA GLY A 315 -11.22 -44.80 -8.04
C GLY A 315 -9.97 -43.95 -8.33
N VAL A 316 -9.68 -42.99 -7.45
CA VAL A 316 -8.47 -42.14 -7.55
C VAL A 316 -7.22 -43.01 -7.48
N GLN A 317 -6.31 -42.83 -8.43
CA GLN A 317 -5.04 -43.57 -8.50
C GLN A 317 -3.96 -42.82 -7.71
N GLU A 318 -3.04 -43.55 -7.08
CA GLU A 318 -1.85 -42.95 -6.45
C GLU A 318 -1.02 -42.21 -7.51
N PRO A 319 -0.26 -41.16 -7.12
CA PRO A 319 0.79 -40.62 -7.96
C PRO A 319 1.77 -41.73 -8.34
N GLY A 320 2.14 -41.80 -9.63
CA GLY A 320 3.21 -42.70 -10.06
C GLY A 320 4.55 -42.30 -9.44
N GLN A 321 5.52 -43.21 -9.41
CA GLN A 321 6.84 -42.98 -8.79
C GLN A 321 7.59 -41.74 -9.34
N ASN A 322 7.33 -41.36 -10.60
CA ASN A 322 7.89 -40.16 -11.23
C ASN A 322 7.14 -38.85 -10.91
N ALA A 323 5.95 -38.94 -10.31
CA ALA A 323 5.16 -37.80 -9.82
C ALA A 323 5.40 -37.54 -8.32
N THR A 324 6.10 -38.45 -7.63
CA THR A 324 6.47 -38.29 -6.22
C THR A 324 7.84 -37.60 -6.13
N LEU A 325 7.86 -36.33 -5.76
CA LEU A 325 9.11 -35.64 -5.41
C LEU A 325 9.60 -36.17 -4.05
N GLN A 326 10.76 -36.82 -4.03
CA GLN A 326 11.46 -37.08 -2.77
C GLN A 326 12.16 -35.81 -2.33
N TYR A 327 11.57 -35.13 -1.34
CA TYR A 327 12.22 -34.02 -0.67
C TYR A 327 13.31 -34.59 0.25
N ALA A 328 14.58 -34.34 -0.08
CA ALA A 328 15.63 -34.45 0.90
C ALA A 328 15.43 -33.29 1.88
N GLN A 329 15.11 -33.60 3.15
CA GLN A 329 15.08 -32.59 4.21
C GLN A 329 16.33 -31.71 4.09
N ALA A 330 16.15 -30.40 4.10
CA ALA A 330 17.28 -29.48 4.18
C ALA A 330 18.14 -29.88 5.39
N SER A 331 19.44 -30.02 5.18
CA SER A 331 20.37 -30.43 6.23
C SER A 331 20.26 -29.47 7.42
N GLY A 332 19.78 -29.96 8.57
CA GLY A 332 19.69 -29.17 9.81
C GLY A 332 18.26 -28.93 10.35
N GLU A 333 17.21 -29.25 9.62
CA GLU A 333 15.83 -29.19 10.15
C GLU A 333 15.57 -30.35 11.12
N ASN A 334 15.84 -30.14 12.42
CA ASN A 334 15.46 -31.08 13.46
C ASN A 334 13.99 -30.90 13.84
N VAL A 335 13.09 -31.42 13.00
CA VAL A 335 11.63 -31.36 13.24
C VAL A 335 11.29 -32.00 14.59
N GLY A 336 10.62 -31.24 15.46
CA GLY A 336 10.19 -31.71 16.78
C GLY A 336 11.28 -31.73 17.86
N ALA A 337 12.49 -31.22 17.58
CA ALA A 337 13.53 -31.05 18.59
C ALA A 337 13.62 -29.57 19.01
N GLY A 338 13.25 -29.27 20.24
CA GLY A 338 13.32 -27.92 20.80
C GLY A 338 12.41 -27.77 22.01
N PRO A 339 12.62 -26.74 22.84
CA PRO A 339 11.70 -26.43 23.93
C PRO A 339 10.35 -25.97 23.37
N ILE A 340 9.26 -26.41 24.00
CA ILE A 340 7.93 -25.82 23.79
C ILE A 340 7.97 -24.41 24.41
N GLY A 341 7.75 -23.37 23.61
CA GLY A 341 7.79 -21.98 24.07
C GLY A 341 7.53 -20.98 22.96
N ARG A 342 7.46 -19.69 23.35
CA ARG A 342 7.36 -18.55 22.41
C ARG A 342 8.69 -18.34 21.70
N TYR A 343 8.65 -17.97 20.42
CA TYR A 343 9.85 -17.56 19.72
C TYR A 343 10.39 -16.26 20.31
N ALA A 344 11.63 -16.28 20.79
CA ALA A 344 12.32 -15.11 21.30
C ALA A 344 13.67 -14.97 20.60
N SER A 345 13.75 -14.02 19.68
CA SER A 345 15.02 -13.62 19.07
C SER A 345 15.63 -12.44 19.83
N VAL A 346 16.95 -12.36 19.83
CA VAL A 346 17.67 -11.21 20.36
C VAL A 346 18.12 -10.36 19.17
N TYR A 347 17.43 -9.24 18.97
CA TYR A 347 17.68 -8.30 17.87
C TYR A 347 17.64 -6.85 18.38
N ASP A 348 18.32 -5.92 17.70
CA ASP A 348 18.06 -4.48 17.90
C ASP A 348 16.81 -4.11 17.10
N TRP A 349 15.65 -4.19 17.76
CA TRP A 349 14.35 -3.91 17.15
C TRP A 349 14.20 -2.47 16.62
N PHE A 350 15.03 -1.55 17.10
CA PHE A 350 14.96 -0.14 16.70
C PHE A 350 15.92 0.21 15.57
N ALA A 351 16.88 -0.67 15.22
CA ALA A 351 17.89 -0.38 14.22
C ALA A 351 17.30 -0.04 12.83
N GLN A 352 16.35 -0.84 12.35
CA GLN A 352 15.73 -0.60 11.03
C GLN A 352 14.81 0.63 11.03
N ALA A 353 14.09 0.88 12.14
CA ALA A 353 13.34 2.12 12.32
C ALA A 353 14.24 3.36 12.31
N ARG A 354 15.41 3.28 12.96
CA ARG A 354 16.40 4.37 12.98
C ARG A 354 16.98 4.64 11.59
N LEU A 355 17.32 3.58 10.85
CA LEU A 355 17.79 3.70 9.46
C LEU A 355 16.72 4.31 8.55
N PHE A 356 15.45 3.91 8.74
CA PHE A 356 14.30 4.49 8.04
C PHE A 356 14.11 5.96 8.35
N TRP A 357 14.01 6.32 9.62
CA TRP A 357 13.89 7.71 10.04
C TRP A 357 15.00 8.59 9.48
N GLY A 358 16.24 8.08 9.51
CA GLY A 358 17.38 8.76 8.95
C GLY A 358 17.30 8.99 7.44
N SER A 359 16.64 8.11 6.68
CA SER A 359 16.58 8.23 5.23
C SER A 359 15.54 9.20 4.71
N LEU A 360 14.54 9.52 5.53
CA LEU A 360 13.48 10.45 5.17
C LEU A 360 14.05 11.84 4.95
N ASP A 361 13.56 12.52 3.90
CA ASP A 361 13.82 13.94 3.72
C ASP A 361 13.10 14.79 4.80
N VAL A 362 13.35 16.10 4.80
CA VAL A 362 12.80 17.00 5.82
C VAL A 362 11.28 16.97 5.90
N TYR A 363 10.59 16.78 4.78
CA TYR A 363 9.13 16.82 4.70
C TYR A 363 8.52 15.47 5.09
N ALA A 364 9.08 14.37 4.60
CA ALA A 364 8.65 13.04 5.00
C ALA A 364 8.88 12.79 6.51
N ARG A 365 9.97 13.35 7.08
CA ARG A 365 10.16 13.39 8.54
C ARG A 365 9.08 14.18 9.24
N GLN A 366 8.72 15.35 8.72
CA GLN A 366 7.64 16.17 9.27
C GLN A 366 6.30 15.44 9.24
N HIS A 367 5.92 14.84 8.10
CA HIS A 367 4.67 14.08 7.98
C HIS A 367 4.63 12.89 8.95
N THR A 368 5.76 12.20 9.14
CA THR A 368 5.87 11.09 10.10
C THR A 368 5.71 11.59 11.54
N VAL A 369 6.31 12.73 11.89
CA VAL A 369 6.12 13.39 13.21
C VAL A 369 4.66 13.77 13.41
N ASP A 370 4.02 14.37 12.41
CA ASP A 370 2.63 14.79 12.51
C ASP A 370 1.67 13.60 12.56
N ALA A 371 2.01 12.47 11.93
CA ALA A 371 1.27 11.23 12.10
C ALA A 371 1.36 10.70 13.54
N TYR A 372 2.55 10.64 14.14
CA TYR A 372 2.69 10.29 15.56
C TYR A 372 1.92 11.25 16.46
N ARG A 373 1.98 12.57 16.20
CA ARG A 373 1.24 13.58 16.96
C ARG A 373 -0.27 13.41 16.83
N PHE A 374 -0.76 13.14 15.63
CA PHE A 374 -2.19 12.88 15.40
C PHE A 374 -2.63 11.66 16.19
N GLU A 375 -1.93 10.54 16.05
CA GLU A 375 -2.34 9.29 16.68
C GLU A 375 -2.26 9.38 18.20
N LEU A 376 -1.11 9.77 18.76
CA LEU A 376 -0.89 9.89 20.20
C LEU A 376 -1.71 11.00 20.83
N GLY A 377 -1.95 12.10 20.10
CA GLY A 377 -2.83 13.19 20.56
C GLY A 377 -4.29 12.77 20.71
N ASN A 378 -4.71 11.68 20.06
CA ASN A 378 -6.05 11.11 20.15
C ASN A 378 -6.14 9.87 21.07
N VAL A 379 -5.01 9.35 21.58
CA VAL A 379 -5.00 8.23 22.54
C VAL A 379 -5.79 8.58 23.81
N GLY A 380 -5.70 9.81 24.31
CA GLY A 380 -6.46 10.26 25.47
C GLY A 380 -5.95 9.79 26.84
N ASP A 381 -5.15 8.71 26.89
CA ASP A 381 -4.41 8.27 28.08
C ASP A 381 -2.96 8.81 28.07
N ALA A 382 -2.68 9.77 28.95
CA ALA A 382 -1.37 10.40 29.04
C ALA A 382 -0.25 9.45 29.50
N THR A 383 -0.57 8.42 30.28
CA THR A 383 0.43 7.45 30.75
C THR A 383 0.86 6.54 29.59
N VAL A 384 -0.08 6.07 28.77
CA VAL A 384 0.24 5.30 27.55
C VAL A 384 1.05 6.14 26.57
N VAL A 385 0.67 7.41 26.36
CA VAL A 385 1.39 8.33 25.48
C VAL A 385 2.83 8.56 25.96
N GLN A 386 3.03 8.85 27.24
CA GLN A 386 4.37 9.09 27.80
C GLN A 386 5.23 7.83 27.73
N ALA A 387 4.68 6.67 28.10
CA ALA A 387 5.40 5.39 28.04
C ALA A 387 5.88 5.09 26.61
N TYR A 388 4.99 5.20 25.63
CA TYR A 388 5.33 4.94 24.23
C TYR A 388 6.42 5.88 23.70
N ILE A 389 6.38 7.17 24.07
CA ILE A 389 7.42 8.14 23.72
C ILE A 389 8.78 7.72 24.31
N ASP A 390 8.82 7.36 25.59
CA ASP A 390 10.06 7.08 26.32
C ASP A 390 10.67 5.71 25.99
N ASN A 391 9.84 4.68 25.90
CA ASN A 391 10.24 3.29 25.76
C ASN A 391 10.43 2.89 24.29
N THR A 392 9.70 3.51 23.36
CA THR A 392 9.72 3.15 21.94
C THR A 392 10.32 4.26 21.09
N ILE A 393 9.69 5.44 21.02
CA ILE A 393 10.13 6.49 20.07
C ILE A 393 11.55 6.98 20.39
N ASN A 394 11.86 7.22 21.67
CA ASN A 394 13.17 7.70 22.10
C ASN A 394 14.29 6.66 21.89
N LYS A 395 13.95 5.37 21.74
CA LYS A 395 14.92 4.31 21.37
C LYS A 395 15.21 4.30 19.87
N VAL A 396 14.28 4.79 19.06
CA VAL A 396 14.52 5.02 17.64
C VAL A 396 15.38 6.27 17.46
N ASP A 397 14.86 7.44 17.87
CA ASP A 397 15.53 8.74 17.71
C ASP A 397 15.03 9.77 18.75
N ASN A 398 15.96 10.43 19.45
CA ASN A 398 15.66 11.41 20.48
C ASN A 398 15.01 12.68 19.92
N CYS A 399 15.39 13.14 18.72
CA CYS A 399 14.79 14.32 18.13
C CYS A 399 13.36 14.04 17.66
N LEU A 400 13.10 12.86 17.07
CA LEU A 400 11.74 12.39 16.78
C LEU A 400 10.89 12.38 18.06
N ALA A 401 11.37 11.74 19.14
CA ALA A 401 10.63 11.64 20.40
C ALA A 401 10.30 13.01 20.99
N ARG A 402 11.27 13.94 21.00
CA ARG A 402 11.07 15.31 21.50
C ARG A 402 10.07 16.09 20.65
N ARG A 403 10.11 15.97 19.33
CA ARG A 403 9.17 16.64 18.43
C ARG A 403 7.75 16.10 18.60
N VAL A 404 7.59 14.80 18.78
CA VAL A 404 6.29 14.18 19.08
C VAL A 404 5.77 14.66 20.43
N ALA A 405 6.58 14.55 21.49
CA ALA A 405 6.22 14.98 22.84
C ALA A 405 5.80 16.45 22.89
N TYR A 406 6.56 17.33 22.22
CA TYR A 406 6.22 18.75 22.10
C TYR A 406 4.83 18.98 21.49
N GLY A 407 4.48 18.25 20.42
CA GLY A 407 3.22 18.43 19.71
C GLY A 407 1.99 17.90 20.46
N VAL A 408 2.17 16.90 21.32
CA VAL A 408 1.07 16.31 22.12
C VAL A 408 1.03 16.80 23.56
N GLY A 409 1.95 17.67 23.96
CA GLY A 409 2.05 18.20 25.33
C GLY A 409 2.56 17.19 26.37
N ALA A 410 3.31 16.17 25.94
CA ALA A 410 3.96 15.21 26.82
C ALA A 410 5.34 15.73 27.31
N ASP A 411 5.90 15.08 28.32
CA ASP A 411 7.23 15.44 28.82
C ASP A 411 8.29 15.04 27.79
N MET A 412 9.05 16.03 27.31
CA MET A 412 10.12 15.80 26.34
C MET A 412 11.27 15.02 26.99
N PRO A 413 11.71 13.89 26.42
CA PRO A 413 12.91 13.19 26.88
C PRO A 413 14.13 14.13 26.85
N ALA A 414 15.04 14.01 27.83
CA ALA A 414 16.24 14.86 27.88
C ALA A 414 17.03 14.81 26.56
N ILE A 415 17.62 15.94 26.15
CA ILE A 415 18.43 16.04 24.94
C ILE A 415 19.58 15.02 25.03
N GLY A 416 19.70 14.17 24.01
CA GLY A 416 20.72 13.11 23.95
C GLY A 416 20.45 11.89 24.83
N SER A 417 19.26 11.74 25.41
CA SER A 417 18.87 10.54 26.19
C SER A 417 18.64 9.29 25.33
N GLY A 418 18.46 9.47 24.02
CA GLY A 418 18.33 8.40 23.02
C GLY A 418 19.28 8.62 21.84
N PRO A 419 19.30 7.69 20.86
CA PRO A 419 20.07 7.86 19.64
C PRO A 419 19.70 9.16 18.91
N MET A 420 20.66 9.79 18.24
CA MET A 420 20.40 10.94 17.38
C MET A 420 20.89 10.62 15.97
N THR A 421 19.96 10.53 15.05
CA THR A 421 20.20 10.11 13.68
C THR A 421 20.69 11.31 12.87
N ASN A 422 21.99 11.55 12.91
CA ASN A 422 22.66 12.52 12.03
C ASN A 422 22.97 11.87 10.67
N LEU A 423 21.95 11.64 9.83
CA LEU A 423 22.23 11.30 8.43
C LEU A 423 22.49 12.59 7.64
N THR A 424 23.67 13.17 7.85
CA THR A 424 24.31 14.13 6.92
C THR A 424 25.05 13.43 5.77
N ASN A 425 25.09 12.09 5.76
CA ASN A 425 25.77 11.30 4.73
C ASN A 425 24.78 10.54 3.85
N ALA A 426 24.65 11.00 2.60
CA ALA A 426 23.90 10.40 1.50
C ALA A 426 24.40 9.01 1.04
N THR A 427 25.26 8.34 1.82
CA THR A 427 25.95 7.10 1.45
C THR A 427 25.57 5.88 2.30
N THR A 428 24.78 6.05 3.36
CA THR A 428 24.21 4.88 4.06
C THR A 428 22.92 4.51 3.33
N PRO A 429 22.91 3.41 2.56
CA PRO A 429 21.75 3.03 1.76
C PRO A 429 20.57 2.80 2.69
N TYR A 430 19.53 3.60 2.50
CA TYR A 430 18.21 3.20 2.94
C TYR A 430 17.76 2.03 2.07
N PRO A 431 17.18 0.95 2.63
CA PRO A 431 16.63 -0.16 1.86
C PRO A 431 15.76 0.34 0.70
N SER A 432 16.21 0.14 -0.55
CA SER A 432 15.53 0.48 -1.81
C SER A 432 14.19 -0.25 -2.06
N LEU A 433 13.50 -0.67 -1.00
CA LEU A 433 12.10 -1.07 -1.09
C LEU A 433 11.22 0.12 -1.48
N TYR A 434 11.53 1.31 -0.94
CA TYR A 434 10.74 2.51 -1.18
C TYR A 434 11.65 3.68 -1.58
N PRO A 435 11.42 4.29 -2.75
CA PRO A 435 12.10 5.50 -3.15
C PRO A 435 11.46 6.68 -2.42
N LEU A 436 11.85 6.86 -1.17
CA LEU A 436 11.41 7.97 -0.32
C LEU A 436 12.09 9.29 -0.71
N ASN A 437 13.07 9.23 -1.63
CA ASN A 437 13.76 10.39 -2.17
C ASN A 437 13.21 10.77 -3.56
N PRO A 438 12.76 12.02 -3.78
CA PRO A 438 12.22 12.49 -5.06
C PRO A 438 13.11 12.24 -6.28
N GLY A 439 14.44 12.12 -6.10
CA GLY A 439 15.39 11.84 -7.17
C GLY A 439 15.47 10.37 -7.60
N GLN A 440 15.01 9.41 -6.78
CA GLN A 440 15.11 7.97 -7.07
C GLN A 440 13.92 7.44 -7.91
N GLU A 441 12.79 8.16 -7.92
CA GLU A 441 11.70 7.97 -8.88
C GLU A 441 11.41 9.28 -9.65
N ALA A 442 12.43 9.81 -10.30
CA ALA A 442 12.21 10.88 -11.27
C ALA A 442 11.50 10.32 -12.53
N ASN A 443 10.56 11.08 -13.10
CA ASN A 443 9.82 10.75 -14.31
C ASN A 443 8.81 9.58 -14.17
N LYS A 444 7.97 9.64 -13.14
CA LYS A 444 6.84 8.73 -12.97
C LYS A 444 5.86 8.85 -14.13
N SER A 445 5.23 7.73 -14.48
CA SER A 445 4.13 7.74 -15.43
C SER A 445 2.97 8.56 -14.89
N ASN A 446 2.31 9.32 -15.79
CA ASN A 446 1.08 10.04 -15.50
C ASN A 446 -0.17 9.23 -15.90
N GLU A 447 0.02 8.00 -16.39
CA GLU A 447 -1.08 7.14 -16.85
C GLU A 447 -2.11 6.89 -15.75
N GLY A 448 -3.38 7.18 -16.08
CA GLY A 448 -4.50 6.96 -15.17
C GLY A 448 -4.64 7.98 -14.05
N LEU A 449 -3.86 9.08 -14.08
CA LEU A 449 -4.11 10.23 -13.21
C LEU A 449 -5.29 11.05 -13.71
N THR A 450 -5.92 11.80 -12.81
CA THR A 450 -7.03 12.70 -13.14
C THR A 450 -6.73 14.10 -12.67
N VAL A 451 -6.85 15.08 -13.57
CA VAL A 451 -6.71 16.51 -13.25
C VAL A 451 -8.05 17.20 -13.39
N ALA A 452 -8.27 18.26 -12.64
CA ALA A 452 -9.49 19.07 -12.75
C ALA A 452 -9.19 20.44 -13.35
N VAL A 453 -10.16 21.02 -14.06
CA VAL A 453 -10.15 22.43 -14.44
C VAL A 453 -11.34 23.13 -13.81
N VAL A 454 -11.06 24.23 -13.10
CA VAL A 454 -12.06 25.14 -12.55
C VAL A 454 -12.60 26.00 -13.70
N ALA A 455 -13.89 25.85 -13.98
CA ALA A 455 -14.61 26.47 -15.10
C ALA A 455 -15.94 27.08 -14.63
N ASN A 456 -16.54 27.94 -15.46
CA ASN A 456 -17.91 28.43 -15.29
C ASN A 456 -18.48 28.88 -16.64
N ASP A 457 -19.63 29.54 -16.68
CA ASP A 457 -20.24 29.99 -17.94
C ASP A 457 -19.37 30.98 -18.74
N THR A 458 -18.33 31.57 -18.14
CA THR A 458 -17.41 32.51 -18.82
C THR A 458 -15.97 32.02 -18.89
N LEU A 459 -15.58 31.05 -18.05
CA LEU A 459 -14.21 30.54 -17.89
C LEU A 459 -14.08 29.16 -18.50
N PHE A 460 -12.97 28.94 -19.21
CA PHE A 460 -12.58 27.73 -19.92
C PHE A 460 -13.33 27.53 -21.25
N THR A 461 -12.70 28.00 -22.32
CA THR A 461 -13.21 27.96 -23.69
C THR A 461 -12.96 26.60 -24.36
N GLU A 462 -13.70 26.29 -25.44
CA GLU A 462 -13.44 25.10 -26.26
C GLU A 462 -11.99 25.04 -26.78
N ALA A 463 -11.42 26.18 -27.16
CA ALA A 463 -10.02 26.26 -27.59
C ALA A 463 -9.06 25.83 -26.48
N GLY A 464 -9.30 26.31 -25.24
CA GLY A 464 -8.51 25.91 -24.08
C GLY A 464 -8.69 24.42 -23.74
N PHE A 465 -9.91 23.90 -23.84
CA PHE A 465 -10.17 22.47 -23.69
C PHE A 465 -9.37 21.63 -24.68
N HIS A 466 -9.38 21.98 -25.96
CA HIS A 466 -8.61 21.28 -26.98
C HIS A 466 -7.10 21.40 -26.75
N ALA A 467 -6.59 22.57 -26.33
CA ALA A 467 -5.17 22.77 -26.05
C ALA A 467 -4.68 21.90 -24.87
N VAL A 468 -5.46 21.84 -23.79
CA VAL A 468 -5.16 21.01 -22.62
C VAL A 468 -5.24 19.52 -22.99
N MET A 469 -6.34 19.10 -23.62
CA MET A 469 -6.55 17.68 -23.98
C MET A 469 -5.53 17.15 -24.98
N ALA A 470 -5.02 17.98 -25.89
CA ALA A 470 -3.96 17.60 -26.83
C ALA A 470 -2.67 17.12 -26.13
N LEU A 471 -2.43 17.56 -24.89
CA LEU A 471 -1.27 17.18 -24.09
C LEU A 471 -1.60 16.10 -23.05
N LEU A 472 -2.80 16.11 -22.47
CA LEU A 472 -3.23 15.11 -21.48
C LEU A 472 -3.49 13.73 -22.10
N ALA A 473 -4.18 13.67 -23.24
CA ALA A 473 -4.64 12.41 -23.84
C ALA A 473 -3.49 11.46 -24.24
N PRO A 474 -2.38 11.92 -24.84
CA PRO A 474 -1.22 11.05 -25.14
C PRO A 474 -0.57 10.43 -23.90
N GLN A 475 -0.73 11.06 -22.72
CA GLN A 475 -0.23 10.55 -21.44
C GLN A 475 -1.29 9.77 -20.66
N LYS A 476 -2.48 9.55 -21.23
CA LYS A 476 -3.63 8.89 -20.59
C LYS A 476 -4.05 9.55 -19.26
N VAL A 477 -3.95 10.88 -19.20
CA VAL A 477 -4.44 11.69 -18.07
C VAL A 477 -5.87 12.14 -18.38
N SER A 478 -6.77 11.93 -17.42
CA SER A 478 -8.18 12.34 -17.55
C SER A 478 -8.38 13.79 -17.09
N LEU A 479 -9.28 14.51 -17.77
CA LEU A 479 -9.67 15.88 -17.39
C LEU A 479 -11.11 15.90 -16.87
N ALA A 480 -11.29 16.39 -15.65
CA ALA A 480 -12.60 16.74 -15.10
C ALA A 480 -12.85 18.25 -15.23
N VAL A 481 -13.99 18.62 -15.79
CA VAL A 481 -14.41 20.03 -15.89
C VAL A 481 -15.36 20.32 -14.73
N VAL A 482 -14.87 21.08 -13.76
CA VAL A 482 -15.57 21.39 -12.50
C VAL A 482 -16.15 22.80 -12.58
N ALA A 483 -17.47 22.91 -12.46
CA ALA A 483 -18.18 24.19 -12.54
C ALA A 483 -19.30 24.30 -11.49
N PRO A 484 -19.97 25.46 -11.35
CA PRO A 484 -21.12 25.59 -10.45
C PRO A 484 -22.28 24.62 -10.75
N ARG A 485 -22.37 24.12 -11.99
CA ARG A 485 -23.37 23.15 -12.47
C ARG A 485 -22.77 22.16 -13.47
N ILE A 486 -23.36 20.97 -13.54
CA ILE A 486 -23.05 19.96 -14.58
C ILE A 486 -23.81 20.31 -15.88
N GLY A 487 -23.27 19.91 -17.02
CA GLY A 487 -23.85 20.12 -18.36
C GLY A 487 -23.10 21.15 -19.18
N GLU A 488 -23.67 21.54 -20.32
CA GLU A 488 -23.06 22.48 -21.26
C GLU A 488 -22.98 23.88 -20.65
N LEU A 489 -21.78 24.45 -20.60
CA LEU A 489 -21.50 25.82 -20.19
C LEU A 489 -21.73 26.77 -21.37
N GLN A 490 -21.94 28.08 -21.11
CA GLN A 490 -22.06 29.06 -22.20
C GLN A 490 -20.78 29.17 -23.06
N THR A 491 -19.65 28.65 -22.57
CA THR A 491 -18.39 28.53 -23.32
C THR A 491 -18.39 27.41 -24.37
N GLY A 492 -19.42 26.55 -24.41
CA GLY A 492 -19.51 25.35 -25.26
C GLY A 492 -18.90 24.09 -24.63
N VAL A 493 -18.13 24.22 -23.54
CA VAL A 493 -17.54 23.08 -22.84
C VAL A 493 -18.58 22.40 -21.94
N THR A 494 -18.59 21.07 -21.90
CA THR A 494 -19.44 20.31 -20.98
C THR A 494 -18.75 20.10 -19.63
N ALA A 495 -19.33 20.63 -18.55
CA ALA A 495 -18.93 20.32 -17.19
C ALA A 495 -19.45 18.94 -16.77
N ASN A 496 -18.55 18.07 -16.27
CA ASN A 496 -18.89 16.72 -15.81
C ASN A 496 -18.88 16.59 -14.28
N ALA A 497 -18.48 17.64 -13.56
CA ALA A 497 -18.53 17.70 -12.11
C ALA A 497 -18.96 19.09 -11.63
N SER A 498 -19.54 19.14 -10.43
CA SER A 498 -19.82 20.38 -9.72
C SER A 498 -19.12 20.43 -8.37
N TYR A 499 -18.97 21.62 -7.78
CA TYR A 499 -18.37 21.76 -6.45
C TYR A 499 -19.12 21.01 -5.33
N ILE A 500 -20.37 20.60 -5.56
CA ILE A 500 -21.16 19.79 -4.63
C ILE A 500 -20.87 18.30 -4.80
N THR A 501 -20.55 17.86 -6.02
CA THR A 501 -20.37 16.44 -6.38
C THR A 501 -18.91 16.01 -6.37
N THR A 502 -17.97 16.94 -6.13
CA THR A 502 -16.53 16.66 -6.15
C THR A 502 -15.75 17.51 -5.15
N SER A 503 -14.45 17.27 -5.04
CA SER A 503 -13.51 18.00 -4.21
C SER A 503 -12.14 17.99 -4.86
N SER A 504 -11.28 18.95 -4.51
CA SER A 504 -9.94 18.95 -5.06
C SER A 504 -9.15 17.70 -4.67
N VAL A 505 -9.48 17.07 -3.51
CA VAL A 505 -8.89 15.81 -3.03
C VAL A 505 -9.03 14.61 -3.98
N PHE A 506 -9.93 14.65 -4.97
CA PHE A 506 -10.08 13.56 -5.93
C PHE A 506 -9.20 13.69 -7.18
N TYR A 507 -8.45 14.80 -7.30
CA TYR A 507 -7.66 15.12 -8.48
C TYR A 507 -6.18 15.28 -8.13
N ASP A 508 -5.30 14.94 -9.07
CA ASP A 508 -3.85 14.95 -8.86
C ASP A 508 -3.25 16.35 -9.07
N ALA A 509 -3.88 17.17 -9.93
CA ALA A 509 -3.56 18.58 -10.15
C ALA A 509 -4.80 19.37 -10.59
N ILE A 510 -4.75 20.70 -10.46
CA ILE A 510 -5.85 21.60 -10.82
C ILE A 510 -5.40 22.64 -11.85
N PHE A 511 -6.27 22.94 -12.82
CA PHE A 511 -6.17 24.10 -13.68
C PHE A 511 -7.23 25.16 -13.31
N ILE A 512 -6.92 26.43 -13.56
CA ILE A 512 -7.89 27.53 -13.53
C ILE A 512 -8.13 27.97 -14.97
N GLY A 513 -9.38 27.89 -15.43
CA GLY A 513 -9.76 28.29 -16.79
C GLY A 513 -9.57 29.79 -17.07
N SER A 514 -9.45 30.14 -18.34
CA SER A 514 -9.42 31.53 -18.85
C SER A 514 -10.66 31.82 -19.68
N ASP A 515 -11.07 33.09 -19.75
CA ASP A 515 -12.10 33.56 -20.68
C ASP A 515 -11.56 33.78 -22.11
N GLY A 516 -10.23 33.75 -22.29
CA GLY A 516 -9.54 33.92 -23.57
C GLY A 516 -9.54 35.35 -24.12
N ASN A 517 -10.16 36.30 -23.42
CA ASN A 517 -10.34 37.69 -23.85
C ASN A 517 -9.39 38.65 -23.16
N GLY A 518 -8.62 38.19 -22.18
CA GLY A 518 -7.66 39.02 -21.46
C GLY A 518 -8.31 39.98 -20.46
N THR A 519 -9.55 39.72 -20.08
CA THR A 519 -10.33 40.54 -19.16
C THR A 519 -10.05 40.16 -17.71
N THR A 520 -9.37 41.04 -16.98
CA THR A 520 -9.22 40.92 -15.52
C THR A 520 -10.56 41.18 -14.84
N GLY A 521 -11.40 40.16 -14.60
CA GLY A 521 -12.69 40.43 -13.97
C GLY A 521 -13.67 39.28 -13.72
N ALA A 522 -13.50 38.08 -14.30
CA ALA A 522 -14.31 36.92 -13.93
C ALA A 522 -13.77 36.32 -12.62
N GLY A 523 -13.95 37.02 -11.51
CA GLY A 523 -13.52 36.56 -10.19
C GLY A 523 -14.13 35.19 -9.87
N LEU A 524 -13.32 34.27 -9.37
CA LEU A 524 -13.81 33.02 -8.80
C LEU A 524 -14.72 33.34 -7.61
N ASP A 525 -15.83 32.62 -7.49
CA ASP A 525 -16.63 32.67 -6.27
C ASP A 525 -15.87 32.01 -5.10
N LEU A 526 -16.36 32.21 -3.88
CA LEU A 526 -15.71 31.69 -2.67
C LEU A 526 -15.55 30.16 -2.68
N ILE A 527 -16.47 29.44 -3.31
CA ILE A 527 -16.44 27.98 -3.38
C ILE A 527 -15.30 27.54 -4.30
N SER A 528 -15.19 28.19 -5.46
CA SER A 528 -14.15 27.97 -6.46
C SER A 528 -12.77 28.34 -5.92
N MET A 529 -12.67 29.46 -5.19
CA MET A 529 -11.44 29.84 -4.47
C MET A 529 -11.04 28.80 -3.42
N GLY A 530 -12.01 28.32 -2.62
CA GLY A 530 -11.80 27.27 -1.64
C GLY A 530 -11.29 25.97 -2.26
N PHE A 531 -11.80 25.60 -3.43
CA PHE A 531 -11.34 24.44 -4.19
C PHE A 531 -9.87 24.57 -4.63
N VAL A 532 -9.46 25.74 -5.12
CA VAL A 532 -8.07 26.02 -5.51
C VAL A 532 -7.15 26.02 -4.29
N MET A 533 -7.56 26.67 -3.20
CA MET A 533 -6.75 26.75 -1.98
C MET A 533 -6.61 25.39 -1.27
N GLU A 534 -7.63 24.54 -1.34
CA GLU A 534 -7.52 23.15 -0.86
C GLU A 534 -6.44 22.39 -1.64
N ALA A 535 -6.45 22.48 -2.97
CA ALA A 535 -5.41 21.86 -3.80
C ALA A 535 -4.01 22.43 -3.49
N TYR A 536 -3.92 23.75 -3.28
CA TYR A 536 -2.67 24.42 -2.94
C TYR A 536 -2.11 23.90 -1.61
N GLY A 537 -2.96 23.83 -0.58
CA GLY A 537 -2.62 23.36 0.76
C GLY A 537 -2.25 21.87 0.81
N HIS A 538 -2.71 21.07 -0.16
CA HIS A 538 -2.27 19.69 -0.33
C HIS A 538 -1.01 19.54 -1.20
N GLY A 539 -0.35 20.64 -1.56
CA GLY A 539 0.88 20.61 -2.35
C GLY A 539 0.67 20.16 -3.79
N LYS A 540 -0.54 20.28 -4.36
CA LYS A 540 -0.80 19.89 -5.76
C LYS A 540 -0.24 20.91 -6.75
N ALA A 541 0.08 20.46 -7.96
CA ALA A 541 0.39 21.35 -9.06
C ALA A 541 -0.86 22.18 -9.43
N ILE A 542 -0.68 23.47 -9.67
CA ILE A 542 -1.76 24.38 -10.08
C ILE A 542 -1.35 25.10 -11.36
N GLY A 543 -2.16 25.01 -12.40
CA GLY A 543 -1.95 25.69 -13.67
C GLY A 543 -3.01 26.75 -13.96
N ALA A 544 -2.64 28.02 -13.97
CA ALA A 544 -3.49 29.10 -14.44
C ALA A 544 -3.38 29.26 -15.96
N LEU A 545 -4.46 28.97 -16.66
CA LEU A 545 -4.56 29.16 -18.11
C LEU A 545 -4.81 30.64 -18.39
N GLY A 546 -4.15 31.20 -19.40
CA GLY A 546 -4.30 32.59 -19.82
C GLY A 546 -3.98 33.64 -18.75
N SER A 547 -4.31 34.90 -19.06
CA SER A 547 -4.07 36.05 -18.18
C SER A 547 -5.04 36.11 -16.99
N ASP A 548 -6.26 35.61 -17.13
CA ASP A 548 -7.30 35.75 -16.10
C ASP A 548 -7.12 34.71 -14.99
N GLY A 549 -6.65 33.50 -15.36
CA GLY A 549 -6.15 32.53 -14.39
C GLY A 549 -4.97 33.09 -13.61
N ALA A 550 -4.03 33.79 -14.28
CA ALA A 550 -2.89 34.40 -13.61
C ALA A 550 -3.31 35.52 -12.64
N ALA A 551 -4.28 36.36 -13.00
CA ALA A 551 -4.86 37.35 -12.12
C ALA A 551 -5.56 36.70 -10.91
N THR A 552 -6.20 35.54 -11.10
CA THR A 552 -6.82 34.76 -10.02
C THR A 552 -5.76 34.31 -9.00
N LEU A 553 -4.63 33.75 -9.46
CA LEU A 553 -3.53 33.36 -8.57
C LEU A 553 -2.97 34.55 -7.76
N GLN A 554 -2.88 35.73 -8.37
CA GLN A 554 -2.44 36.95 -7.69
C GLN A 554 -3.43 37.34 -6.59
N SER A 555 -4.74 37.28 -6.87
CA SER A 555 -5.78 37.59 -5.88
C SER A 555 -5.80 36.63 -4.69
N LEU A 556 -5.40 35.38 -4.90
CA LEU A 556 -5.25 34.35 -3.86
C LEU A 556 -3.94 34.46 -3.09
N GLY A 557 -3.00 35.31 -3.51
CA GLY A 557 -1.70 35.47 -2.86
C GLY A 557 -0.74 34.29 -3.04
N ILE A 558 -0.97 33.43 -4.05
CA ILE A 558 -0.17 32.23 -4.33
C ILE A 558 0.56 32.30 -5.69
N ALA A 559 0.58 33.47 -6.33
CA ALA A 559 1.30 33.67 -7.59
C ALA A 559 2.82 33.52 -7.38
N ASN A 560 3.49 32.87 -8.35
CA ASN A 560 4.94 32.62 -8.35
C ASN A 560 5.45 31.65 -7.26
N GLU A 561 4.55 30.98 -6.55
CA GLU A 561 4.92 29.94 -5.60
C GLU A 561 5.38 28.65 -6.33
N PRO A 562 6.30 27.86 -5.75
CA PRO A 562 6.75 26.62 -6.36
C PRO A 562 5.58 25.69 -6.68
N GLY A 563 5.49 25.23 -7.93
CA GLY A 563 4.41 24.36 -8.41
C GLY A 563 3.11 25.06 -8.79
N VAL A 564 3.16 26.39 -8.89
CA VAL A 564 2.10 27.22 -9.45
C VAL A 564 2.60 27.78 -10.77
N TYR A 565 1.89 27.47 -11.85
CA TYR A 565 2.26 27.81 -13.22
C TYR A 565 1.21 28.75 -13.80
N SER A 566 1.63 29.72 -14.62
CA SER A 566 0.71 30.63 -15.29
C SER A 566 1.24 31.02 -16.67
N GLY A 567 0.36 31.21 -17.64
CA GLY A 567 0.75 31.56 -19.01
C GLY A 567 -0.14 30.90 -20.06
N ALA A 568 0.43 30.66 -21.24
CA ALA A 568 -0.28 30.01 -22.34
C ALA A 568 -0.64 28.55 -22.01
N ASP A 569 -1.82 28.12 -22.45
CA ASP A 569 -2.42 26.84 -22.09
C ASP A 569 -1.49 25.64 -22.34
N SER A 570 -0.82 25.60 -23.49
CA SER A 570 0.10 24.51 -23.84
C SER A 570 1.33 24.46 -22.94
N THR A 571 1.88 25.62 -22.58
CA THR A 571 3.07 25.71 -21.71
C THR A 571 2.70 25.29 -20.29
N VAL A 572 1.63 25.88 -19.75
CA VAL A 572 1.14 25.57 -18.40
C VAL A 572 0.75 24.10 -18.26
N THR A 573 0.09 23.53 -19.26
CA THR A 573 -0.27 22.10 -19.24
C THR A 573 0.97 21.22 -19.26
N SER A 574 1.99 21.58 -20.04
CA SER A 574 3.26 20.84 -20.07
C SER A 574 4.00 20.91 -18.73
N ASP A 575 4.01 22.08 -18.08
CA ASP A 575 4.62 22.27 -16.77
C ASP A 575 3.88 21.48 -15.68
N VAL A 576 2.54 21.45 -15.70
CA VAL A 576 1.74 20.63 -14.78
C VAL A 576 1.98 19.14 -15.01
N LEU A 577 2.06 18.67 -16.26
CA LEU A 577 2.39 17.28 -16.57
C LEU A 577 3.80 16.90 -16.09
N ALA A 578 4.78 17.79 -16.27
CA ALA A 578 6.12 17.60 -15.73
C ALA A 578 6.08 17.49 -14.21
N ALA A 579 5.34 18.38 -13.52
CA ALA A 579 5.17 18.32 -12.08
C ALA A 579 4.53 17.01 -11.60
N LEU A 580 3.55 16.47 -12.32
CA LEU A 580 2.91 15.19 -12.01
C LEU A 580 3.86 13.99 -12.18
N SER A 581 4.81 14.07 -13.12
CA SER A 581 5.86 13.06 -13.29
C SER A 581 7.00 13.18 -12.27
N GLY A 582 7.20 14.38 -11.72
CA GLY A 582 8.16 14.66 -10.66
C GLY A 582 8.27 16.18 -10.46
N PRO A 583 8.02 16.72 -9.26
CA PRO A 583 8.10 16.08 -7.93
C PRO A 583 6.82 15.41 -7.40
N VAL A 584 5.74 15.29 -8.19
CA VAL A 584 4.39 14.81 -7.81
C VAL A 584 3.62 15.79 -6.92
N ARG A 585 4.24 16.27 -5.85
CA ARG A 585 3.71 17.29 -4.93
C ARG A 585 4.79 18.32 -4.60
N PHE A 586 4.39 19.43 -3.98
CA PHE A 586 5.25 20.54 -3.55
C PHE A 586 5.28 20.63 -2.03
N PRO A 587 6.04 19.73 -1.35
CA PRO A 587 5.96 19.57 0.09
C PRO A 587 6.52 20.75 0.91
N GLN A 588 7.31 21.64 0.29
CA GLN A 588 7.73 22.92 0.86
C GLN A 588 6.57 23.84 1.27
N ARG A 589 5.35 23.56 0.81
CA ARG A 589 4.14 24.27 1.22
C ARG A 589 3.58 23.79 2.57
N PHE A 590 4.02 22.63 3.07
CA PHE A 590 3.65 22.15 4.39
C PHE A 590 4.53 22.82 5.46
N PRO A 591 3.96 23.18 6.62
CA PRO A 591 4.73 23.71 7.72
C PRO A 591 5.72 22.65 8.23
N VAL A 592 6.92 23.07 8.60
CA VAL A 592 7.93 22.23 9.26
C VAL A 592 8.25 22.81 10.64
N ASP A 593 8.58 21.94 11.60
CA ASP A 593 8.98 22.34 12.94
C ASP A 593 10.30 23.15 12.91
N ASP A 594 10.47 24.06 13.87
CA ASP A 594 11.80 24.55 14.23
C ASP A 594 12.56 23.46 15.01
N VAL A 595 13.23 22.60 14.25
CA VAL A 595 13.97 21.45 14.79
C VAL A 595 15.05 21.89 15.77
N SER A 596 15.68 23.05 15.56
CA SER A 596 16.75 23.54 16.43
C SER A 596 16.22 23.91 17.81
N ALA A 597 15.08 24.59 17.88
CA ALA A 597 14.45 24.97 19.13
C ALA A 597 13.98 23.76 19.96
N ILE A 598 13.52 22.69 19.29
CA ILE A 598 12.97 21.51 19.97
C ILE A 598 14.06 20.50 20.34
N CYS A 599 15.02 20.26 19.45
CA CYS A 599 15.97 19.14 19.59
C CYS A 599 17.32 19.53 20.21
N GLY A 600 17.66 20.83 20.28
CA GLY A 600 18.93 21.32 20.84
C GLY A 600 20.00 21.49 19.78
#